data_AF-A0A094YN66-F1
#
_entry.id   AF-A0A094YN66-F1
#
_cell.length_a   1.000
_cell.length_b   1.000
_cell.length_c   1.000
_cell.angle_alpha   90.00
_cell.angle_beta   90.00
_cell.angle_gamma   90.00
#
_symmetry.space_group_name_H-M   'P 1'
#
loop_
_entity.id
_entity.type
_entity.pdbx_description
1 polymer ?
#
loop_
_entity_poly.entity_id
_entity_poly.type
_entity_poly.pdbx_seq_one_letter_code
_entity_poly.pdbx_strand_id
1 'polypeptide(L)' 'MGFHEDPQCAAVCPIDECCILDPDYQETQEELLAKKARIHPEG' A
#
# COMPACT_ATOMS: atom_id res chain seq x y z
N MET A 1 1.56 5.99 -0.18
CA MET A 1 0.24 6.47 -0.63
C MET A 1 -0.13 5.78 -1.95
N GLY A 2 -1.33 5.19 -2.04
CA GLY A 2 -1.78 4.42 -3.21
C GLY A 2 -3.30 4.36 -3.30
N PHE A 3 -3.89 3.24 -2.90
CA PHE A 3 -5.36 3.11 -2.75
C PHE A 3 -5.92 4.15 -1.78
N HIS A 4 -5.27 4.27 -0.63
CA HIS A 4 -5.57 5.19 0.44
C HIS A 4 -4.31 5.95 0.89
N GLU A 5 -4.48 6.89 1.81
CA GLU A 5 -3.38 7.67 2.40
C GLU A 5 -2.38 6.78 3.15
N ASP A 6 -2.91 5.93 4.05
CA ASP A 6 -2.13 4.98 4.85
C ASP A 6 -2.53 3.51 4.60
N PRO A 7 -1.64 2.53 4.89
CA PRO A 7 -1.96 1.11 4.78
C PRO A 7 -3.04 0.68 5.79
N GLN A 8 -4.19 0.23 5.28
CA GLN A 8 -5.33 -0.22 6.11
C GLN A 8 -4.95 -1.39 7.02
N CYS A 9 -4.15 -2.33 6.55
CA CYS A 9 -3.72 -3.47 7.35
C CYS A 9 -2.92 -3.02 8.58
N ALA A 10 -1.95 -2.12 8.39
CA ALA A 10 -1.15 -1.57 9.49
C ALA A 10 -2.01 -0.74 10.46
N ALA A 11 -2.98 0.04 9.95
CA ALA A 11 -3.85 0.88 10.77
C ALA A 11 -4.75 0.09 11.75
N VAL A 12 -5.07 -1.17 11.45
CA VAL A 12 -5.92 -2.03 12.30
C VAL A 12 -5.16 -3.16 12.98
N CYS A 13 -3.87 -3.35 12.66
CA CYS A 13 -3.09 -4.46 13.18
C CYS A 13 -2.84 -4.25 14.68
N PRO A 14 -3.14 -5.22 15.55
CA PRO A 14 -2.88 -5.11 16.99
C PRO A 14 -1.40 -5.26 17.36
N ILE A 15 -0.54 -5.55 16.37
CA ILE A 15 0.90 -5.76 16.53
C ILE A 15 1.63 -4.83 15.57
N ASP A 16 2.35 -3.84 16.11
CA ASP A 16 2.98 -2.77 15.33
C ASP A 16 4.04 -3.29 14.33
N GLU A 17 4.79 -4.32 14.72
CA GLU A 17 5.88 -4.90 13.91
C GLU A 17 5.43 -6.01 12.94
N CYS A 18 4.12 -6.18 12.71
CA CYS A 18 3.61 -7.24 11.82
C CYS A 18 3.40 -6.79 10.37
N CYS A 19 3.01 -5.53 10.16
CA CYS A 19 2.60 -5.00 8.84
C CYS A 19 3.55 -3.86 8.41
N ILE A 20 4.82 -4.19 8.28
CA ILE A 20 5.90 -3.28 7.88
C ILE A 20 6.18 -3.34 6.37
N LEU A 21 7.00 -2.42 5.87
CA LEU A 21 7.43 -2.41 4.46
C LEU A 21 8.35 -3.58 4.15
N ASP A 22 8.12 -4.19 2.98
CA ASP A 22 9.00 -5.22 2.45
C ASP A 22 10.24 -4.59 1.80
N PRO A 23 11.46 -4.89 2.27
CA PRO A 23 12.69 -4.31 1.72
C PRO A 23 12.97 -4.76 0.28
N ASP A 24 12.47 -5.92 -0.14
CA ASP A 24 12.69 -6.46 -1.49
C ASP A 24 11.66 -5.92 -2.51
N TYR A 25 10.58 -5.31 -2.03
CA TYR A 25 9.47 -4.79 -2.83
C TYR A 25 9.14 -3.33 -2.50
N GLN A 26 10.16 -2.48 -2.55
CA GLN A 26 9.97 -1.04 -2.42
C GLN A 26 9.35 -0.47 -3.70
N GLU A 27 8.33 0.36 -3.55
CA GLU A 27 7.62 0.99 -4.66
C GLU A 27 7.49 2.49 -4.40
N THR A 28 7.62 3.30 -5.45
CA THR A 28 7.35 4.74 -5.36
C THR A 28 5.85 5.01 -5.29
N GLN A 29 5.48 6.24 -4.91
CA GLN A 29 4.09 6.64 -4.89
C GLN A 29 3.45 6.54 -6.29
N GLU A 30 4.17 6.90 -7.35
CA GLU A 30 3.71 6.80 -8.72
C GLU A 30 3.44 5.34 -9.12
N GLU A 31 4.32 4.42 -8.74
CA GLU A 31 4.17 2.99 -9.02
C GLU A 31 2.94 2.41 -8.29
N LEU A 32 2.73 2.80 -7.03
CA LEU A 32 1.56 2.41 -6.25
C LEU A 32 0.26 2.93 -6.85
N LEU A 33 0.24 4.18 -7.33
CA LEU A 33 -0.93 4.78 -8.00
C LEU A 33 -1.19 4.14 -9.37
N ALA A 34 -0.15 3.85 -10.15
CA ALA A 34 -0.27 3.12 -11.41
C ALA A 34 -0.79 1.69 -11.16
N LYS A 35 -0.31 1.01 -10.11
CA LYS A 35 -0.82 -0.30 -9.70
C LYS A 35 -2.29 -0.22 -9.31
N LYS A 36 -2.72 0.80 -8.56
CA LYS A 36 -4.14 1.06 -8.24
C LYS A 36 -4.97 1.13 -9.52
N ALA A 37 -4.58 1.98 -10.47
CA ALA A 37 -5.31 2.16 -11.73
C ALA A 37 -5.37 0.88 -12.59
N ARG A 38 -4.37 -0.01 -12.49
CA ARG A 38 -4.42 -1.30 -13.19
C ARG A 38 -5.38 -2.31 -12.54
N ILE A 39 -5.43 -2.35 -11.21
CA ILE A 39 -6.26 -3.32 -10.46
C ILE A 39 -7.72 -2.85 -10.45
N HIS A 40 -7.95 -1.54 -10.34
CA HIS A 40 -9.28 -0.91 -10.41
C HIS A 40 -9.28 0.19 -11.48
N PRO A 41 -9.45 -0.17 -12.77
CA PRO A 41 -9.49 0.79 -13.88
C PRO A 41 -10.65 1.79 -13.78
N GLU A 42 -11.75 1.38 -13.17
CA GLU A 42 -12.96 2.17 -12.92
C GLU A 42 -13.02 2.86 -11.55
N GLY A 43 -11.91 2.86 -10.81
CA GLY A 43 -11.81 3.39 -9.44
C GLY A 43 -11.96 4.90 -9.29
#